data_AF-A0A8S3FWC5-F1
#
_entry.id   AF-A0A8S3FWC5-F1
#
_cell.length_a   1.000
_cell.length_b   1.000
_cell.length_c   1.000
_cell.angle_alpha   90.00
_cell.angle_beta   90.00
_cell.angle_gamma   90.00
#
_symmetry.space_group_name_H-M   'P 1'
#
loop_
_entity.id
_entity.type
_entity.pdbx_description
1 polymer ?
#
loop_
_entity_poly.entity_id
_entity_poly.type
_entity_poly.pdbx_seq_one_letter_code
_entity_poly.pdbx_strand_id
1 'polypeptide(L)'
;MVPIVVQFFSKTGVKHGILEFIEQMHESADDLFANIEYVLEANELKLNQLVSLGSDNNNVNVGNHHSVFALFEKLLPGLIKGTCYCHVLHNSVKHGNEHLLFDIEAALLKKYSHFCRSSVCSQELTNYFDFIELRWLSLLRSIERPISIHPIVKNYFLNLTNDDCPELLLEFFTSDRSNEFSECTLYFLTKLTEVQNANLLLQRDYTTGVSIYNIITNLLLAELLENCPIRRADDLKKSFRLFVYSVIDYTEKYYNNYKSL
;
A
#
# COMPACT_ATOMS: atom_id res chain seq x y z
N MET A 1 17.00 7.64 -3.64
CA MET A 1 16.64 8.99 -4.13
C MET A 1 15.38 9.42 -3.40
N VAL A 2 15.41 10.56 -2.71
CA VAL A 2 14.32 11.08 -1.89
C VAL A 2 13.81 12.39 -2.49
N PRO A 3 12.54 12.47 -2.92
CA PRO A 3 11.96 13.72 -3.41
C PRO A 3 11.58 14.64 -2.24
N ILE A 4 11.97 15.91 -2.32
CA ILE A 4 11.48 16.96 -1.43
C ILE A 4 10.45 17.79 -2.17
N VAL A 5 9.23 17.79 -1.64
CA VAL A 5 8.06 18.44 -2.25
C VAL A 5 7.48 19.44 -1.26
N VAL A 6 7.08 20.61 -1.75
CA VAL A 6 6.41 21.65 -0.98
C VAL A 6 4.96 21.79 -1.44
N GLN A 7 4.08 22.02 -0.47
CA GLN A 7 2.70 22.43 -0.68
C GLN A 7 2.49 23.79 0.00
N PHE A 8 1.91 24.76 -0.71
CA PHE A 8 1.68 26.10 -0.18
C PHE A 8 0.42 26.76 -0.75
N PHE A 9 -0.09 27.76 -0.05
CA PHE A 9 -1.23 28.55 -0.49
C PHE A 9 -0.79 29.74 -1.35
N SER A 10 -1.37 29.85 -2.54
CA SER A 10 -1.22 31.00 -3.43
C SER A 10 -2.54 31.77 -3.57
N LYS A 11 -2.50 32.93 -4.23
CA LYS A 11 -3.72 33.70 -4.60
C LYS A 11 -4.73 32.89 -5.44
N THR A 12 -4.29 31.79 -6.06
CA THR A 12 -5.10 30.93 -6.94
C THR A 12 -5.43 29.58 -6.30
N GLY A 13 -5.21 29.44 -5.00
CA GLY A 13 -5.40 28.19 -4.25
C GLY A 13 -4.10 27.44 -3.96
N VAL A 14 -4.22 26.17 -3.58
CA VAL A 14 -3.11 25.29 -3.21
C VAL A 14 -2.22 25.01 -4.42
N LYS A 15 -0.90 25.08 -4.22
CA LYS A 15 0.12 24.76 -5.21
C LYS A 15 1.07 23.71 -4.65
N HIS A 16 1.62 22.92 -5.56
CA HIS A 16 2.66 21.93 -5.29
C HIS A 16 3.90 22.28 -6.10
N GLY A 17 5.07 22.04 -5.54
CA GLY A 17 6.35 22.16 -6.22
C GLY A 17 7.29 21.08 -5.76
N ILE A 18 7.99 20.45 -6.71
CA ILE A 18 9.14 19.61 -6.40
C ILE A 18 10.33 20.56 -6.26
N LEU A 19 10.99 20.51 -5.11
CA LEU A 19 12.17 21.35 -4.86
C LEU A 19 13.44 20.66 -5.31
N GLU A 20 13.61 19.37 -4.99
CA GLU A 20 14.80 18.60 -5.35
C GLU A 20 14.57 17.08 -5.25
N PHE A 21 15.39 16.31 -5.97
CA PHE A 21 15.56 14.87 -5.79
C PHE A 21 16.95 14.59 -5.22
N ILE A 22 17.02 14.18 -3.96
CA ILE A 22 18.30 13.95 -3.29
C ILE A 22 18.72 12.49 -3.43
N GLU A 23 19.87 12.24 -4.04
CA GLU A 23 20.53 10.94 -3.97
C GLU A 23 21.36 10.85 -2.68
N GLN A 24 21.11 9.82 -1.88
CA GLN A 24 21.82 9.59 -0.63
C GLN A 24 22.07 8.10 -0.42
N MET A 25 23.22 7.79 0.20
CA MET A 25 23.63 6.42 0.52
C MET A 25 22.98 5.92 1.82
N HIS A 26 22.65 6.83 2.74
CA HIS A 26 22.03 6.53 4.03
C HIS A 26 20.74 7.34 4.20
N GLU A 27 19.76 6.73 4.85
CA GLU A 27 18.44 7.33 5.11
C GLU A 27 18.21 7.44 6.62
N SER A 28 19.22 7.90 7.36
CA SER A 28 19.04 8.18 8.79
C SER A 28 18.19 9.44 9.01
N ALA A 29 17.67 9.60 10.22
CA ALA A 29 16.87 10.78 10.57
C ALA A 29 17.70 12.07 10.45
N ASP A 30 18.98 12.03 10.84
CA ASP A 30 19.88 13.18 10.78
C ASP A 30 20.24 13.55 9.34
N ASP A 31 20.52 12.56 8.49
CA ASP A 31 20.82 12.78 7.06
C ASP A 31 19.62 13.43 6.35
N LEU A 32 18.43 12.88 6.56
CA LEU A 32 17.19 13.41 5.98
C LEU A 32 16.88 14.81 6.50
N PHE A 33 17.06 15.05 7.80
CA PHE A 33 16.88 16.36 8.41
C PHE A 33 17.80 17.41 7.78
N ALA A 34 19.11 17.14 7.71
CA ALA A 34 20.08 18.05 7.13
C ALA A 34 19.81 18.32 5.63
N ASN A 35 19.38 17.29 4.91
CA ASN A 35 19.02 17.40 3.50
C ASN A 35 17.78 18.28 3.29
N ILE A 36 16.77 18.19 4.16
CA ILE A 36 15.61 19.07 4.11
C ILE A 36 16.00 20.51 4.44
N GLU A 37 16.82 20.74 5.48
CA GLU A 37 17.31 22.09 5.80
C GLU A 37 18.07 22.71 4.63
N TYR A 38 19.00 21.96 4.04
CA TYR A 38 19.76 22.40 2.87
C TYR A 38 18.84 22.81 1.71
N VAL A 39 17.83 22.00 1.38
CA VAL A 39 16.90 22.32 0.27
C VAL A 39 16.02 23.52 0.59
N LEU A 40 15.58 23.69 1.83
CA LEU A 40 14.84 24.88 2.24
C LEU A 40 15.70 26.14 2.10
N GLU A 41 16.95 26.11 2.59
CA GLU A 41 17.89 27.23 2.48
C GLU A 41 18.23 27.56 1.03
N ALA A 42 18.51 26.56 0.20
CA ALA A 42 18.84 26.72 -1.22
C ALA A 42 17.69 27.34 -2.03
N ASN A 43 16.44 27.19 -1.57
CA ASN A 43 15.25 27.77 -2.18
C ASN A 43 14.76 29.04 -1.46
N GLU A 44 15.57 29.60 -0.55
CA GLU A 44 15.24 30.80 0.25
C GLU A 44 13.94 30.65 1.07
N LEU A 45 13.55 29.42 1.41
CA LEU A 45 12.39 29.11 2.23
C LEU A 45 12.76 29.17 3.70
N LYS A 46 12.05 29.99 4.46
CA LYS A 46 12.35 30.16 5.88
C LYS A 46 11.73 29.03 6.67
N LEU A 47 12.52 28.47 7.60
CA LEU A 47 12.06 27.39 8.47
C LEU A 47 10.78 27.76 9.25
N ASN A 48 10.64 29.02 9.70
CA ASN A 48 9.43 29.48 10.39
C ASN A 48 8.15 29.58 9.54
N GLN A 49 8.24 29.35 8.23
CA GLN A 49 7.09 29.22 7.33
C GLN A 49 6.62 27.77 7.18
N LEU A 50 7.38 26.80 7.71
CA LEU A 50 7.01 25.39 7.72
C LEU A 50 5.94 25.15 8.78
N VAL A 51 4.74 24.79 8.32
CA VAL A 51 3.57 24.54 9.19
C VAL A 51 3.36 23.05 9.46
N SER A 52 3.73 22.19 8.50
CA SER A 52 3.54 20.75 8.59
C SER A 52 4.65 20.02 7.86
N LEU A 53 5.03 18.85 8.37
CA LEU A 53 5.94 17.93 7.69
C LEU A 53 5.23 16.59 7.44
N GLY A 54 5.09 16.20 6.18
CA GLY A 54 4.44 14.96 5.78
C GLY A 54 5.41 13.97 5.13
N SER A 55 5.33 12.71 5.53
CA SER A 55 6.16 11.61 5.04
C SER A 55 5.42 10.29 5.19
N ASP A 56 6.06 9.17 4.80
CA ASP A 56 5.62 7.87 5.29
C ASP A 56 5.69 7.79 6.83
N ASN A 57 5.03 6.78 7.39
CA ASN A 57 4.94 6.62 8.84
C ASN A 57 6.08 5.76 9.41
N ASN A 58 7.24 5.69 8.75
CA ASN A 58 8.40 4.98 9.28
C ASN A 58 8.96 5.69 10.52
N ASN A 59 9.51 4.94 11.47
CA ASN A 59 10.11 5.46 12.70
C ASN A 59 11.17 6.53 12.45
N VAL A 60 11.97 6.39 11.38
CA VAL A 60 12.97 7.38 10.97
C VAL A 60 12.33 8.74 10.70
N ASN A 61 11.14 8.77 10.12
CA ASN A 61 10.46 10.02 9.76
C ASN A 61 9.62 10.56 10.91
N VAL A 62 8.80 9.72 11.56
CA VAL A 62 7.74 10.18 12.49
C VAL A 62 7.87 9.70 13.93
N GLY A 63 8.92 8.95 14.27
CA GLY A 63 9.16 8.41 15.62
C GLY A 63 9.26 9.49 16.71
N ASN A 64 8.95 9.12 17.95
CA ASN A 64 8.82 10.09 19.04
C ASN A 64 10.14 10.57 19.67
N HIS A 65 11.24 9.83 19.45
CA HIS A 65 12.52 10.10 20.14
C HIS A 65 13.55 10.76 19.22
N HIS A 66 13.89 10.08 18.12
CA HIS A 66 14.88 10.52 17.15
C HIS A 66 14.38 10.23 15.74
N SER A 67 13.68 11.20 15.18
CA SER A 67 13.11 11.14 13.83
C SER A 67 13.22 12.50 13.17
N VAL A 68 13.06 12.55 11.85
CA VAL A 68 13.04 13.81 11.09
C VAL A 68 12.05 14.80 11.70
N PHE A 69 10.81 14.34 11.96
CA PHE A 69 9.81 15.16 12.64
C PHE A 69 10.25 15.63 14.03
N ALA A 70 10.76 14.73 14.88
CA ALA A 70 11.17 15.08 16.23
C ALA A 70 12.36 16.06 16.25
N LEU A 71 13.23 16.03 15.22
CA LEU A 71 14.30 17.00 15.04
C LEU A 71 13.74 18.39 14.66
N PHE A 72 12.82 18.46 13.69
CA PHE A 72 12.19 19.72 13.31
C PHE A 72 11.28 20.30 14.41
N GLU A 73 10.57 19.47 15.16
CA GLU A 73 9.68 19.92 16.26
C GLU A 73 10.46 20.62 17.38
N LYS A 74 11.72 20.22 17.63
CA LYS A 74 12.61 20.93 18.58
C LYS A 74 12.93 22.35 18.12
N LEU A 75 13.01 22.57 16.80
CA LEU A 75 13.27 23.89 16.21
C LEU A 75 12.01 24.73 16.02
N LEU A 76 10.87 24.06 15.77
CA LEU A 76 9.57 24.65 15.52
C LEU A 76 8.50 24.05 16.44
N PRO A 77 8.42 24.50 17.71
CA PRO A 77 7.34 24.09 18.60
C PRO A 77 5.98 24.44 17.97
N GLY A 78 5.15 23.42 17.71
CA GLY A 78 3.86 23.58 17.04
C GLY A 78 3.83 23.13 15.57
N LEU A 79 4.93 22.56 15.05
CA LEU A 79 4.93 21.88 13.76
C LEU A 79 3.89 20.74 13.74
N ILE A 80 3.08 20.69 12.68
CA ILE A 80 2.05 19.66 12.54
C ILE A 80 2.64 18.41 11.88
N LYS A 81 2.40 17.24 12.50
CA LYS A 81 2.81 15.95 11.96
C LYS A 81 1.85 15.51 10.84
N GLY A 82 2.36 15.43 9.61
CA GLY A 82 1.64 14.88 8.47
C GLY A 82 1.77 13.35 8.42
N THR A 83 0.64 12.66 8.39
CA THR A 83 0.58 11.19 8.30
C THR A 83 0.28 10.77 6.87
N CYS A 84 1.01 9.80 6.31
CA CYS A 84 0.69 9.22 5.01
C CYS A 84 -0.40 8.15 5.16
N TYR A 85 -1.64 8.50 4.85
CA TYR A 85 -2.77 7.56 4.90
C TYR A 85 -2.65 6.42 3.88
N CYS A 86 -1.96 6.62 2.75
CA CYS A 86 -1.64 5.54 1.82
C CYS A 86 -0.77 4.48 2.49
N HIS A 87 0.22 4.89 3.29
CA HIS A 87 1.07 3.99 4.05
C HIS A 87 0.31 3.31 5.20
N VAL A 88 -0.62 4.01 5.86
CA VAL A 88 -1.54 3.40 6.83
C VAL A 88 -2.37 2.30 6.20
N LEU A 89 -3.02 2.58 5.06
CA LEU A 89 -3.81 1.57 4.33
C LEU A 89 -2.93 0.39 3.88
N HIS A 90 -1.76 0.66 3.32
CA HIS A 90 -0.81 -0.39 2.93
C HIS A 90 -0.47 -1.31 4.11
N ASN A 91 -0.08 -0.73 5.25
CA ASN A 91 0.27 -1.50 6.44
C ASN A 91 -0.92 -2.24 7.02
N SER A 92 -2.13 -1.67 6.95
CA SER A 92 -3.36 -2.34 7.41
C SER A 92 -3.63 -3.63 6.63
N VAL A 93 -3.47 -3.61 5.30
CA VAL A 93 -3.60 -4.79 4.43
C VAL A 93 -2.50 -5.80 4.72
N LYS A 94 -1.25 -5.33 4.88
CA LYS A 94 -0.12 -6.19 5.21
C LYS A 94 -0.33 -6.94 6.54
N HIS A 95 -0.74 -6.25 7.60
CA HIS A 95 -1.07 -6.88 8.89
C HIS A 95 -2.25 -7.83 8.76
N GLY A 96 -3.29 -7.46 8.00
CA GLY A 96 -4.41 -8.34 7.72
C GLY A 96 -3.96 -9.66 7.07
N ASN A 97 -3.00 -9.61 6.12
CA ASN A 97 -2.51 -10.79 5.41
C ASN A 97 -1.89 -11.84 6.34
N GLU A 98 -1.34 -11.43 7.48
CA GLU A 98 -0.79 -12.35 8.49
C GLU A 98 -1.84 -13.30 9.08
N HIS A 99 -3.13 -12.96 8.96
CA HIS A 99 -4.24 -13.79 9.39
C HIS A 99 -4.78 -14.72 8.31
N LEU A 100 -4.29 -14.61 7.07
CA LEU A 100 -4.67 -15.50 5.98
C LEU A 100 -4.00 -16.87 6.14
N LEU A 101 -4.75 -17.94 5.88
CA LEU A 101 -4.21 -19.32 5.90
C LEU A 101 -3.14 -19.57 4.82
N PHE A 102 -2.98 -18.64 3.90
CA PHE A 102 -2.04 -18.70 2.79
C PHE A 102 -1.50 -17.30 2.49
N ASP A 103 -0.21 -17.21 2.19
CA ASP A 103 0.44 -15.94 1.84
C ASP A 103 0.14 -15.56 0.37
N ILE A 104 -0.96 -14.85 0.19
CA ILE A 104 -1.43 -14.41 -1.12
C ILE A 104 -0.41 -13.44 -1.76
N GLU A 105 0.24 -12.58 -0.98
CA GLU A 105 1.28 -11.67 -1.50
C GLU A 105 2.45 -12.45 -2.08
N ALA A 106 2.99 -13.41 -1.34
CA ALA A 106 4.08 -14.24 -1.84
C ALA A 106 3.69 -14.98 -3.14
N ALA A 107 2.45 -15.45 -3.25
CA ALA A 107 1.98 -16.08 -4.48
C ALA A 107 1.87 -15.10 -5.65
N LEU A 108 1.33 -13.89 -5.42
CA LEU A 108 1.25 -12.87 -6.46
C LEU A 108 2.64 -12.42 -6.91
N LEU A 109 3.57 -12.23 -5.97
CA LEU A 109 4.96 -11.87 -6.26
C LEU A 109 5.71 -12.98 -7.02
N LYS A 110 5.50 -14.25 -6.67
CA LYS A 110 6.09 -15.37 -7.42
C LYS A 110 5.51 -15.49 -8.82
N LYS A 111 4.19 -15.29 -9.00
CA LYS A 111 3.55 -15.23 -10.33
C LYS A 111 4.15 -14.10 -11.16
N TYR A 112 4.22 -12.90 -10.58
CA TYR A 112 4.82 -11.73 -11.21
C TYR A 112 6.28 -12.00 -11.62
N SER A 113 7.11 -12.45 -10.67
CA SER A 113 8.53 -12.71 -10.91
C SER A 113 8.75 -13.77 -11.97
N HIS A 114 7.88 -14.78 -12.06
CA HIS A 114 7.95 -15.81 -13.11
C HIS A 114 7.75 -15.18 -14.48
N PHE A 115 6.66 -14.41 -14.64
CA PHE A 115 6.31 -13.81 -15.93
C PHE A 115 7.24 -12.69 -16.37
N CYS A 116 7.81 -11.92 -15.44
CA CYS A 116 8.79 -10.88 -15.75
C CYS A 116 10.17 -11.45 -16.19
N ARG A 117 10.50 -12.69 -15.81
CA ARG A 117 11.80 -13.31 -16.14
C ARG A 117 11.81 -14.00 -17.50
N SER A 118 10.66 -14.42 -18.00
CA SER A 118 10.55 -15.08 -19.31
C SER A 118 10.33 -14.06 -20.43
N SER A 119 11.36 -13.83 -21.25
CA SER A 119 11.30 -12.94 -22.43
C SER A 119 10.21 -13.30 -23.45
N VAL A 120 9.75 -14.56 -23.46
CA VAL A 120 8.67 -15.06 -24.33
C VAL A 120 7.27 -14.76 -23.75
N CYS A 121 7.13 -14.62 -22.44
CA CYS A 121 5.83 -14.42 -21.78
C CYS A 121 5.45 -12.93 -21.65
N SER A 122 6.43 -12.02 -21.74
CA SER A 122 6.24 -10.56 -21.76
C SER A 122 5.58 -10.01 -23.03
N GLN A 123 5.09 -10.82 -23.96
CA GLN A 123 4.32 -10.34 -25.12
C GLN A 123 2.85 -10.74 -25.06
N GLU A 124 2.54 -11.96 -24.60
CA GLU A 124 1.15 -12.38 -24.38
C GLU A 124 0.57 -11.81 -23.07
N LEU A 125 1.36 -11.72 -21.99
CA LEU A 125 0.89 -11.27 -20.68
C LEU A 125 0.96 -9.77 -20.44
N THR A 126 1.75 -9.03 -21.21
CA THR A 126 1.79 -7.56 -21.13
C THR A 126 0.47 -6.94 -21.60
N ASN A 127 -0.33 -7.67 -22.37
CA ASN A 127 -1.70 -7.30 -22.67
C ASN A 127 -2.65 -7.45 -21.46
N TYR A 128 -2.27 -8.23 -20.43
CA TYR A 128 -3.11 -8.59 -19.28
C TYR A 128 -2.64 -8.04 -17.93
N PHE A 129 -1.34 -7.76 -17.78
CA PHE A 129 -0.73 -7.29 -16.54
C PHE A 129 -0.06 -5.93 -16.79
N ASP A 130 -0.63 -4.85 -16.23
CA ASP A 130 0.11 -3.59 -16.08
C ASP A 130 1.14 -3.78 -14.98
N PHE A 131 2.38 -4.05 -15.38
CA PHE A 131 3.49 -4.29 -14.47
C PHE A 131 3.92 -2.95 -13.84
N ILE A 132 3.37 -2.61 -12.67
CA ILE A 132 3.71 -1.40 -11.91
C ILE A 132 4.29 -1.83 -10.54
N GLU A 133 5.24 -1.02 -10.03
CA GLU A 133 6.07 -1.21 -8.83
C GLU A 133 5.53 -2.10 -7.69
N LEU A 134 6.43 -2.80 -7.01
CA LEU A 134 6.19 -3.81 -5.98
C LEU A 134 5.73 -3.25 -4.62
N ARG A 135 4.49 -2.76 -4.53
CA ARG A 135 3.79 -2.48 -3.25
C ARG A 135 2.42 -3.17 -3.28
N TRP A 136 1.93 -3.70 -2.16
CA TRP A 136 0.61 -4.37 -2.02
C TRP A 136 -0.51 -3.78 -2.89
N LEU A 137 -0.64 -2.46 -2.87
CA LEU A 137 -1.70 -1.73 -3.55
C LEU A 137 -1.39 -1.48 -5.04
N SER A 138 -0.12 -1.50 -5.42
CA SER A 138 0.34 -1.47 -6.81
C SER A 138 0.23 -2.84 -7.50
N LEU A 139 0.39 -3.95 -6.74
CA LEU A 139 0.18 -5.32 -7.25
C LEU A 139 -1.25 -5.51 -7.77
N LEU A 140 -2.24 -4.82 -7.19
CA LEU A 140 -3.64 -4.94 -7.58
C LEU A 140 -3.96 -4.36 -8.96
N ARG A 141 -3.22 -3.35 -9.42
CA ARG A 141 -3.37 -2.83 -10.80
C ARG A 141 -2.95 -3.86 -11.84
N SER A 142 -1.96 -4.68 -11.52
CA SER A 142 -1.58 -5.85 -12.34
C SER A 142 -2.65 -6.96 -12.29
N ILE A 143 -3.63 -6.86 -11.41
CA ILE A 143 -4.64 -7.89 -11.11
C ILE A 143 -6.05 -7.29 -11.22
N GLU A 144 -6.30 -6.47 -12.25
CA GLU A 144 -7.67 -6.03 -12.59
C GLU A 144 -8.43 -7.05 -13.46
N ARG A 145 -7.76 -8.10 -13.97
CA ARG A 145 -8.37 -9.21 -14.73
C ARG A 145 -8.37 -10.61 -14.08
N PRO A 146 -8.40 -10.79 -12.74
CA PRO A 146 -8.06 -12.07 -12.12
C PRO A 146 -9.08 -13.18 -12.36
N ILE A 147 -10.38 -12.88 -12.34
CA ILE A 147 -11.39 -13.95 -12.43
C ILE A 147 -11.35 -14.64 -13.80
N SER A 148 -11.23 -13.87 -14.89
CA SER A 148 -11.26 -14.42 -16.24
C SER A 148 -9.97 -15.16 -16.62
N ILE A 149 -8.82 -14.74 -16.08
CA ILE A 149 -7.52 -15.35 -16.41
C ILE A 149 -7.10 -16.46 -15.44
N HIS A 150 -7.70 -16.54 -14.25
CA HIS A 150 -7.29 -17.51 -13.22
C HIS A 150 -7.31 -18.97 -13.70
N PRO A 151 -8.31 -19.46 -14.46
CA PRO A 151 -8.28 -20.81 -15.03
C PRO A 151 -7.09 -21.04 -15.96
N ILE A 152 -6.75 -20.03 -16.77
CA ILE A 152 -5.64 -20.08 -17.74
C ILE A 152 -4.32 -20.09 -16.98
N VAL A 153 -4.15 -19.23 -15.98
CA VAL A 153 -2.95 -19.14 -15.14
C VAL A 153 -2.74 -20.42 -14.33
N LYS A 154 -3.81 -20.97 -13.73
CA LYS A 154 -3.77 -22.26 -13.02
C LYS A 154 -3.30 -23.37 -13.97
N ASN A 155 -3.90 -23.48 -15.14
CA ASN A 155 -3.53 -24.50 -16.12
C ASN A 155 -2.08 -24.32 -16.62
N TYR A 156 -1.62 -23.09 -16.82
CA TYR A 156 -0.23 -22.81 -17.20
C TYR A 156 0.75 -23.37 -16.16
N PHE A 157 0.62 -22.98 -14.88
CA PHE A 157 1.55 -23.40 -13.83
C PHE A 157 1.48 -24.91 -13.51
N LEU A 158 0.31 -25.54 -13.67
CA LEU A 158 0.17 -26.99 -13.49
C LEU A 158 0.79 -27.82 -14.64
N ASN A 159 0.96 -27.24 -15.83
CA ASN A 159 1.58 -27.90 -16.98
C ASN A 159 3.08 -27.58 -17.13
N LEU A 160 3.64 -26.72 -16.27
CA LEU A 160 5.09 -26.54 -16.19
C LEU A 160 5.74 -27.83 -15.66
N THR A 161 6.99 -28.08 -16.06
CA THR A 161 7.76 -29.13 -15.39
C THR A 161 7.97 -28.74 -13.92
N ASN A 162 8.00 -29.72 -13.01
CA ASN A 162 8.06 -29.45 -11.56
C ASN A 162 9.25 -28.54 -11.16
N ASP A 163 10.34 -28.56 -11.93
CA ASP A 163 11.53 -27.74 -11.67
C ASP A 163 11.35 -26.26 -12.08
N ASP A 164 10.38 -25.95 -12.95
CA ASP A 164 10.10 -24.59 -13.44
C ASP A 164 8.97 -23.88 -12.67
N CYS A 165 8.18 -24.62 -11.89
CA CYS A 165 7.05 -24.08 -11.13
C CYS A 165 7.47 -23.77 -9.69
N PRO A 166 7.35 -22.51 -9.22
CA PRO A 166 7.67 -22.20 -7.83
C PRO A 166 6.81 -23.04 -6.86
N GLU A 167 7.45 -23.70 -5.88
CA GLU A 167 6.80 -24.65 -4.95
C GLU A 167 5.53 -24.08 -4.29
N LEU A 168 5.56 -22.82 -3.86
CA LEU A 168 4.40 -22.13 -3.27
C LEU A 168 3.23 -21.96 -4.27
N LEU A 169 3.51 -21.83 -5.58
CA LEU A 169 2.47 -21.81 -6.61
C LEU A 169 1.96 -23.21 -6.92
N LEU A 170 2.84 -24.21 -6.90
CA LEU A 170 2.44 -25.60 -7.05
C LEU A 170 1.50 -26.01 -5.91
N GLU A 171 1.87 -25.74 -4.65
CA GLU A 171 1.03 -25.97 -3.47
C GLU A 171 -0.31 -25.22 -3.57
N PHE A 172 -0.27 -23.96 -3.99
CA PHE A 172 -1.45 -23.14 -4.21
C PHE A 172 -2.43 -23.74 -5.24
N PHE A 173 -1.93 -24.35 -6.32
CA PHE A 173 -2.76 -24.90 -7.39
C PHE A 173 -3.12 -26.39 -7.23
N THR A 174 -2.33 -27.17 -6.48
CA THR A 174 -2.46 -28.63 -6.36
C THR A 174 -3.10 -29.13 -5.07
N SER A 175 -3.18 -28.30 -4.02
CA SER A 175 -3.79 -28.70 -2.75
C SER A 175 -5.24 -29.23 -2.94
N ASP A 176 -5.69 -30.16 -2.08
CA ASP A 176 -7.06 -30.73 -2.13
C ASP A 176 -8.17 -29.67 -2.00
N ARG A 177 -7.81 -28.50 -1.47
CA ARG A 177 -8.65 -27.31 -1.33
C ARG A 177 -8.46 -26.32 -2.48
N SER A 178 -7.75 -26.66 -3.56
CA SER A 178 -7.32 -25.73 -4.62
C SER A 178 -8.47 -24.99 -5.29
N ASN A 179 -9.67 -25.56 -5.39
CA ASN A 179 -10.84 -24.86 -5.91
C ASN A 179 -11.39 -23.84 -4.89
N GLU A 180 -11.47 -24.20 -3.60
CA GLU A 180 -11.90 -23.29 -2.54
C GLU A 180 -10.88 -22.16 -2.34
N PHE A 181 -9.59 -22.44 -2.41
CA PHE A 181 -8.51 -21.45 -2.32
C PHE A 181 -8.44 -20.52 -3.54
N SER A 182 -8.70 -21.06 -4.73
CA SER A 182 -8.86 -20.28 -5.96
C SER A 182 -10.01 -19.28 -5.80
N GLU A 183 -11.17 -19.74 -5.31
CA GLU A 183 -12.32 -18.88 -5.04
C GLU A 183 -12.04 -17.85 -3.95
N CYS A 184 -11.31 -18.21 -2.90
CA CYS A 184 -10.89 -17.27 -1.85
C CYS A 184 -9.97 -16.18 -2.39
N THR A 185 -8.99 -16.55 -3.21
CA THR A 185 -8.09 -15.59 -3.87
C THR A 185 -8.87 -14.64 -4.77
N LEU A 186 -9.79 -15.17 -5.58
CA LEU A 186 -10.63 -14.35 -6.45
C LEU A 186 -11.54 -13.41 -5.65
N TYR A 187 -12.20 -13.91 -4.61
CA TYR A 187 -13.03 -13.08 -3.73
C TYR A 187 -12.20 -12.01 -3.03
N PHE A 188 -11.03 -12.36 -2.50
CA PHE A 188 -10.12 -11.41 -1.86
C PHE A 188 -9.67 -10.31 -2.83
N LEU A 189 -9.27 -10.66 -4.06
CA LEU A 189 -8.88 -9.71 -5.08
C LEU A 189 -10.01 -8.72 -5.40
N THR A 190 -11.27 -9.19 -5.47
CA THR A 190 -12.41 -8.29 -5.67
C THR A 190 -12.61 -7.31 -4.51
N LYS A 191 -12.31 -7.71 -3.28
CA LYS A 191 -12.43 -6.84 -2.10
C LYS A 191 -11.26 -5.87 -1.95
N LEU A 192 -10.07 -6.27 -2.40
CA LEU A 192 -8.90 -5.41 -2.44
C LEU A 192 -9.04 -4.27 -3.46
N THR A 193 -9.90 -4.41 -4.49
CA THR A 193 -10.21 -3.31 -5.42
C THR A 193 -10.74 -2.07 -4.69
N GLU A 194 -11.59 -2.25 -3.67
CA GLU A 194 -12.11 -1.12 -2.87
C GLU A 194 -11.01 -0.43 -2.07
N VAL A 195 -10.10 -1.20 -1.47
CA VAL A 195 -8.93 -0.66 -0.76
C VAL A 195 -8.02 0.09 -1.72
N GLN A 196 -7.82 -0.44 -2.93
CA GLN A 196 -7.03 0.21 -3.96
C GLN A 196 -7.66 1.50 -4.47
N ASN A 197 -8.99 1.50 -4.69
CA ASN A 197 -9.72 2.71 -5.04
C ASN A 197 -9.54 3.78 -3.96
N ALA A 198 -9.72 3.42 -2.68
CA ALA A 198 -9.47 4.33 -1.57
C ALA A 198 -8.03 4.87 -1.58
N ASN A 199 -7.03 4.01 -1.82
CA ASN A 199 -5.63 4.42 -1.93
C ASN A 199 -5.38 5.40 -3.09
N LEU A 200 -5.98 5.18 -4.26
CA LEU A 200 -5.90 6.11 -5.39
C LEU A 200 -6.59 7.45 -5.08
N LEU A 201 -7.69 7.43 -4.32
CA LEU A 201 -8.34 8.66 -3.86
C LEU A 201 -7.43 9.45 -2.92
N LEU A 202 -6.70 8.78 -2.02
CA LEU A 202 -5.77 9.43 -1.08
C LEU A 202 -4.53 10.03 -1.75
N GLN A 203 -4.13 9.53 -2.93
CA GLN A 203 -2.96 10.03 -3.68
C GLN A 203 -3.25 11.30 -4.47
N ARG A 204 -4.50 11.77 -4.54
CA ARG A 204 -4.86 12.97 -5.31
C ARG A 204 -4.29 14.22 -4.67
N ASP A 205 -3.80 15.13 -5.50
CA ASP A 205 -3.22 16.43 -5.12
C ASP A 205 -4.17 17.35 -4.34
N TYR A 206 -5.48 17.08 -4.37
CA TYR A 206 -6.52 17.90 -3.75
C TYR A 206 -7.30 17.17 -2.64
N THR A 207 -6.72 16.10 -2.10
CA THR A 207 -7.35 15.35 -1.00
C THR A 207 -7.30 16.17 0.29
N THR A 208 -8.46 16.71 0.69
CA THR A 208 -8.59 17.49 1.94
C THR A 208 -8.77 16.57 3.16
N GLY A 209 -8.61 17.10 4.38
CA GLY A 209 -8.93 16.35 5.60
C GLY A 209 -10.36 15.79 5.63
N VAL A 210 -11.34 16.54 5.09
CA VAL A 210 -12.73 16.09 4.95
C VAL A 210 -12.84 14.96 3.93
N SER A 211 -12.11 15.06 2.83
CA SER A 211 -12.02 13.98 1.83
C SER A 211 -11.44 12.71 2.46
N ILE A 212 -10.38 12.83 3.27
CA ILE A 212 -9.77 11.71 4.00
C ILE A 212 -10.80 11.07 4.94
N TYR A 213 -11.51 11.86 5.74
CA TYR A 213 -12.59 11.37 6.61
C TYR A 213 -13.58 10.50 5.80
N ASN A 214 -14.05 11.02 4.68
CA ASN A 214 -15.05 10.33 3.87
C ASN A 214 -14.49 9.07 3.21
N ILE A 215 -13.28 9.12 2.67
CA ILE A 215 -12.63 7.96 2.02
C ILE A 215 -12.47 6.83 3.04
N ILE A 216 -11.91 7.13 4.22
CA ILE A 216 -11.69 6.14 5.27
C ILE A 216 -13.02 5.62 5.80
N THR A 217 -13.98 6.50 6.11
CA THR A 217 -15.31 6.09 6.60
C THR A 217 -16.02 5.19 5.59
N ASN A 218 -16.00 5.52 4.31
CA ASN A 218 -16.60 4.68 3.27
C ASN A 218 -15.91 3.32 3.16
N LEU A 219 -14.59 3.26 3.32
CA LEU A 219 -13.85 2.00 3.33
C LEU A 219 -14.21 1.14 4.55
N LEU A 220 -14.40 1.75 5.73
CA LEU A 220 -14.81 1.07 6.95
C LEU A 220 -16.26 0.58 6.89
N LEU A 221 -17.13 1.35 6.22
CA LEU A 221 -18.54 0.98 5.99
C LEU A 221 -18.72 0.01 4.83
N ALA A 222 -17.74 -0.12 3.94
CA ALA A 222 -17.79 -1.10 2.87
C ALA A 222 -17.86 -2.49 3.51
N GLU A 223 -18.93 -3.23 3.20
CA GLU A 223 -19.10 -4.60 3.67
C GLU A 223 -18.10 -5.52 2.94
N LEU A 224 -16.86 -5.49 3.41
CA LEU A 224 -15.79 -6.36 2.95
C LEU A 224 -16.16 -7.85 3.18
N LEU A 225 -17.11 -8.12 4.09
CA LEU A 225 -17.55 -9.45 4.50
C LEU A 225 -18.87 -9.92 3.88
N GLU A 226 -19.66 -9.06 3.23
CA GLU A 226 -20.92 -9.51 2.66
C GLU A 226 -20.68 -10.44 1.45
N ASN A 227 -21.43 -11.56 1.46
CA ASN A 227 -21.52 -12.53 0.37
C ASN A 227 -20.23 -13.30 0.05
N CYS A 228 -19.43 -13.67 1.05
CA CYS A 228 -18.30 -14.58 0.86
C CYS A 228 -18.79 -15.95 0.33
N PRO A 229 -18.43 -16.36 -0.91
CA PRO A 229 -19.00 -17.53 -1.56
C PRO A 229 -18.51 -18.86 -0.96
N ILE A 230 -17.60 -18.81 0.02
CA ILE A 230 -17.01 -19.98 0.67
C ILE A 230 -18.13 -20.74 1.40
N ARG A 231 -18.72 -21.76 0.78
CA ARG A 231 -19.86 -22.48 1.37
C ARG A 231 -19.45 -23.60 2.34
N ARG A 232 -18.16 -23.96 2.43
CA ARG A 232 -17.74 -25.22 3.09
C ARG A 232 -16.55 -25.16 4.06
N ALA A 233 -15.79 -24.06 4.13
CA ALA A 233 -14.59 -23.98 4.96
C ALA A 233 -14.69 -22.89 6.05
N ASP A 234 -15.08 -23.28 7.26
CA ASP A 234 -15.28 -22.37 8.40
C ASP A 234 -13.97 -21.72 8.87
N ASP A 235 -12.84 -22.41 8.69
CA ASP A 235 -11.50 -21.90 8.95
C ASP A 235 -11.11 -20.76 7.99
N LEU A 236 -11.40 -20.89 6.70
CA LEU A 236 -11.18 -19.85 5.69
C LEU A 236 -12.05 -18.62 5.93
N LYS A 237 -13.34 -18.82 6.25
CA LYS A 237 -14.23 -17.70 6.64
C LYS A 237 -13.72 -16.96 7.86
N LYS A 238 -13.26 -17.69 8.87
CA LYS A 238 -12.72 -17.12 10.11
C LYS A 238 -11.44 -16.32 9.82
N SER A 239 -10.52 -16.89 9.05
CA SER A 239 -9.29 -16.23 8.61
C SER A 239 -9.56 -14.93 7.84
N PHE A 240 -10.52 -14.96 6.90
CA PHE A 240 -10.92 -13.76 6.15
C PHE A 240 -11.59 -12.69 7.03
N ARG A 241 -12.41 -13.09 8.00
CA ARG A 241 -12.96 -12.16 9.00
C ARG A 241 -11.86 -11.48 9.81
N LEU A 242 -10.87 -12.25 10.26
CA LEU A 242 -9.73 -11.72 11.00
C LEU A 242 -8.91 -10.75 10.15
N PHE A 243 -8.68 -11.06 8.86
CA PHE A 243 -8.07 -10.13 7.91
C PHE A 243 -8.83 -8.79 7.88
N VAL A 244 -10.15 -8.82 7.65
CA VAL A 244 -10.96 -7.60 7.53
C VAL A 244 -10.96 -6.80 8.83
N TYR A 245 -11.15 -7.47 9.97
CA TYR A 245 -11.14 -6.80 11.27
C TYR A 245 -9.78 -6.19 11.59
N SER A 246 -8.67 -6.86 11.23
CA SER A 246 -7.33 -6.32 11.42
C SER A 246 -7.10 -5.07 10.55
N VAL A 247 -7.59 -5.05 9.32
CA VAL A 247 -7.49 -3.88 8.42
C VAL A 247 -8.27 -2.70 9.00
N ILE A 248 -9.49 -2.96 9.47
CA ILE A 248 -10.37 -1.97 10.10
C ILE A 248 -9.72 -1.41 11.38
N ASP A 249 -9.34 -2.28 12.32
CA ASP A 249 -8.76 -1.90 13.61
C ASP A 249 -7.47 -1.08 13.44
N TYR A 250 -6.58 -1.54 12.55
CA TYR A 250 -5.35 -0.81 12.24
C TYR A 250 -5.64 0.58 11.67
N THR A 251 -6.57 0.68 10.73
CA THR A 251 -6.96 1.96 10.12
C THR A 251 -7.60 2.90 11.14
N GLU A 252 -8.51 2.38 11.97
CA GLU A 252 -9.19 3.13 13.03
C GLU A 252 -8.23 3.63 14.10
N LYS A 253 -7.21 2.85 14.49
CA LYS A 253 -6.20 3.28 15.46
C LYS A 253 -5.48 4.53 14.99
N TYR A 254 -5.05 4.57 13.73
CA TYR A 254 -4.41 5.76 13.16
C TYR A 254 -5.38 6.93 12.98
N TYR A 255 -6.68 6.65 12.78
CA TYR A 255 -7.68 7.67 12.57
C TYR A 255 -8.18 8.32 13.87
N ASN A 256 -8.50 7.51 14.88
CA ASN A 256 -9.06 7.96 16.15
C ASN A 256 -8.04 8.62 17.07
N ASN A 257 -6.74 8.34 16.91
CA ASN A 257 -5.68 9.06 17.65
C ASN A 257 -5.70 10.57 17.43
N TYR A 258 -6.30 11.07 16.34
CA TYR A 258 -6.41 12.50 16.03
C TYR A 258 -7.76 13.14 16.40
N LYS A 259 -8.72 12.41 16.98
CA LYS A 259 -9.97 12.99 17.50
C LYS A 259 -9.79 13.84 18.77
N SER A 260 -8.58 13.88 19.32
CA SER A 260 -8.25 14.57 20.57
C SER A 260 -7.38 15.83 20.40
N LEU A 261 -7.13 16.23 19.15
CA LEU A 261 -6.58 17.54 18.76
C LEU A 261 -7.73 18.50 18.40
#